data_AF-A0A542SGT4-F1
#
_entry.id   AF-A0A542SGT4-F1
#
_cell.length_a   1.000
_cell.length_b   1.000
_cell.length_c   1.000
_cell.angle_alpha   90.00
_cell.angle_beta   90.00
_cell.angle_gamma   90.00
#
_symmetry.space_group_name_H-M   'P 1'
#
loop_
_entity.id
_entity.type
_entity.pdbx_description
1 polymer ?
#
loop_
_entity_poly.entity_id
_entity_poly.type
_entity_poly.pdbx_seq_one_letter_code
_entity_poly.pdbx_strand_id
1 'polypeptide(L)'
;MKMPLCIKVIQGFMLLQVIVLGGLYFVVAQADPMNLSHWASKMVFSAVTMPEDMLDQSYALGRMQGRFMLPLIITTLLFIFIQMRFFKSSIVIISLAILLDISNGTFLIAMVYVALLLVVTHNKQSKVYFNRSQNQVAQTVSK
;
A
#
# COMPACT_ATOMS: atom_id res chain seq x y z
N MET A 1 17.82 12.15 -14.79
CA MET A 1 18.75 11.11 -14.28
C MET A 1 17.97 9.84 -14.00
N LYS A 2 18.56 8.66 -14.23
CA LYS A 2 17.95 7.35 -13.95
C LYS A 2 17.66 7.21 -12.45
N MET A 3 16.49 6.67 -12.12
CA MET A 3 16.08 6.40 -10.74
C MET A 3 17.07 5.42 -10.07
N PRO A 4 17.51 5.69 -8.82
CA PRO A 4 18.49 4.84 -8.14
C PRO A 4 17.92 3.45 -7.87
N LEU A 5 18.79 2.44 -7.86
CA LEU A 5 18.37 1.03 -7.74
C LEU A 5 17.54 0.77 -6.48
N CYS A 6 17.90 1.38 -5.34
CA CYS A 6 17.16 1.23 -4.10
C CYS A 6 15.69 1.67 -4.22
N ILE A 7 15.42 2.83 -4.83
CA ILE A 7 14.05 3.32 -4.99
C ILE A 7 13.30 2.49 -6.05
N LYS A 8 14.00 2.00 -7.09
CA LYS A 8 13.39 1.08 -8.09
C LYS A 8 12.93 -0.22 -7.46
N VAL A 9 13.78 -0.82 -6.62
CA VAL A 9 13.45 -2.05 -5.88
C VAL A 9 12.25 -1.80 -4.97
N ILE A 10 12.26 -0.70 -4.21
CA ILE A 10 11.15 -0.28 -3.35
C ILE A 10 9.84 -0.14 -4.16
N GLN A 11 9.87 0.59 -5.28
CA GLN A 11 8.70 0.76 -6.14
C GLN A 11 8.23 -0.55 -6.77
N GLY A 12 9.15 -1.44 -7.14
CA GLY A 12 8.82 -2.77 -7.66
C GLY A 12 8.05 -3.61 -6.63
N PHE A 13 8.52 -3.62 -5.38
CA PHE A 13 7.81 -4.30 -4.28
C PHE A 13 6.45 -3.66 -3.98
N MET A 14 6.37 -2.33 -4.00
CA MET A 14 5.08 -1.63 -3.82
C MET A 14 4.09 -1.96 -4.94
N LEU A 15 4.55 -2.03 -6.19
CA LEU A 15 3.70 -2.41 -7.31
C LEU A 15 3.20 -3.86 -7.16
N LEU A 16 4.09 -4.78 -6.78
CA LEU A 16 3.70 -6.17 -6.51
C LEU A 16 2.64 -6.23 -5.40
N GLN A 17 2.84 -5.48 -4.32
CA GLN A 17 1.90 -5.41 -3.20
C GLN A 17 0.55 -4.83 -3.63
N VAL A 18 0.53 -3.78 -4.48
CA VAL A 18 -0.70 -3.22 -5.05
C VAL A 18 -1.43 -4.24 -5.90
N ILE A 19 -0.72 -5.01 -6.73
CA ILE A 19 -1.33 -6.06 -7.57
C ILE A 19 -1.95 -7.15 -6.70
N VAL A 20 -1.22 -7.63 -5.69
CA VAL A 20 -1.70 -8.70 -4.79
C VAL A 20 -2.91 -8.22 -3.97
N LEU A 21 -2.80 -7.06 -3.30
CA LEU A 21 -3.89 -6.50 -2.50
C LEU A 21 -5.10 -6.14 -3.36
N GLY A 22 -4.87 -5.57 -4.55
CA GLY A 22 -5.94 -5.24 -5.50
C GLY A 22 -6.65 -6.48 -6.02
N GLY A 23 -5.91 -7.56 -6.31
CA GLY A 23 -6.48 -8.84 -6.68
C GLY A 23 -7.33 -9.46 -5.57
N LEU A 24 -6.82 -9.50 -4.34
CA LEU A 24 -7.56 -9.99 -3.18
C LEU A 24 -8.82 -9.16 -2.90
N TYR A 25 -8.70 -7.83 -2.94
CA TYR A 25 -9.83 -6.92 -2.81
C TYR A 25 -10.89 -7.19 -3.88
N PHE A 26 -10.48 -7.35 -5.14
CA PHE A 26 -11.40 -7.64 -6.23
C PHE A 26 -12.13 -8.97 -6.03
N VAL A 27 -11.42 -10.03 -5.63
CA VAL A 27 -12.04 -11.33 -5.35
C VAL A 27 -13.08 -11.22 -4.23
N VAL A 28 -12.75 -10.55 -3.14
CA VAL A 28 -13.69 -10.36 -2.01
C VAL A 28 -14.88 -9.49 -2.41
N ALA A 29 -14.66 -8.43 -3.20
CA ALA A 29 -15.73 -7.55 -3.67
C ALA A 29 -16.71 -8.25 -4.64
N GLN A 30 -16.28 -9.34 -5.28
CA GLN A 30 -17.10 -10.16 -6.18
C GLN A 30 -17.73 -11.38 -5.47
N ALA A 31 -17.41 -11.59 -4.19
CA ALA A 31 -18.02 -12.65 -3.41
C ALA A 31 -19.44 -12.23 -3.00
N ASP A 32 -20.40 -13.08 -3.36
CA ASP A 32 -21.81 -12.90 -3.04
C ASP A 32 -22.25 -14.05 -2.12
N PRO A 33 -22.70 -13.76 -0.87
CA PRO A 33 -23.21 -14.77 0.04
C PRO A 33 -24.50 -15.44 -0.46
N MET A 34 -25.26 -14.79 -1.35
CA MET A 34 -26.45 -15.40 -1.97
C MET A 34 -26.11 -16.39 -3.07
N ASN A 35 -24.90 -16.32 -3.65
CA ASN A 35 -24.49 -17.15 -4.77
C ASN A 35 -23.23 -17.95 -4.47
N LEU A 36 -23.38 -19.00 -3.66
CA LEU A 36 -22.31 -19.95 -3.31
C LEU A 36 -21.68 -20.66 -4.53
N SER A 37 -22.38 -20.69 -5.67
CA SER A 37 -21.87 -21.31 -6.89
C SER A 37 -20.83 -20.44 -7.62
N HIS A 38 -20.84 -19.12 -7.36
CA HIS A 38 -19.95 -18.15 -7.98
C HIS A 38 -18.49 -18.44 -7.60
N TRP A 39 -17.58 -18.33 -8.58
CA TRP A 39 -16.17 -18.69 -8.41
C TRP A 39 -15.48 -17.89 -7.29
N ALA A 40 -15.84 -16.60 -7.14
CA ALA A 40 -15.29 -15.74 -6.10
C ALA A 40 -15.79 -16.14 -4.70
N SER A 41 -17.09 -16.43 -4.56
CA SER A 41 -17.66 -16.94 -3.31
C SER A 41 -17.03 -18.27 -2.91
N LYS A 42 -16.83 -19.20 -3.87
CA LYS A 42 -16.10 -20.46 -3.63
C LYS A 42 -14.68 -20.23 -3.13
N MET A 43 -13.94 -19.31 -3.74
CA MET A 43 -12.57 -19.00 -3.31
C MET A 43 -12.53 -18.39 -1.90
N VAL A 44 -13.40 -17.42 -1.61
CA VAL A 44 -13.40 -16.76 -0.30
C VAL A 44 -13.88 -17.70 0.80
N PHE A 45 -14.94 -18.47 0.57
CA PHE A 45 -15.54 -19.33 1.60
C PHE A 45 -14.78 -20.63 1.81
N SER A 46 -13.93 -21.05 0.85
CA SER A 46 -12.97 -22.14 1.07
C SER A 46 -11.72 -21.69 1.80
N ALA A 47 -11.33 -20.42 1.66
CA ALA A 47 -10.13 -19.86 2.30
C ALA A 47 -10.38 -19.33 3.72
N VAL A 48 -11.63 -18.95 4.05
CA VAL A 48 -11.96 -18.34 5.33
C VAL A 48 -13.22 -18.97 5.93
N THR A 49 -13.17 -19.25 7.23
CA THR A 49 -14.32 -19.71 8.00
C THR A 49 -15.38 -18.60 8.07
N MET A 50 -16.45 -18.75 7.31
CA MET A 50 -17.56 -17.80 7.29
C MET A 50 -18.64 -18.16 8.33
N PRO A 51 -19.34 -17.16 8.90
CA PRO A 51 -20.53 -17.40 9.72
C PRO A 51 -21.61 -18.17 8.96
N GLU A 52 -22.50 -18.87 9.66
CA GLU A 52 -23.62 -19.56 9.02
C GLU A 52 -24.71 -18.57 8.57
N ASP A 53 -24.92 -17.48 9.32
CA ASP A 53 -25.92 -16.47 9.02
C ASP A 53 -25.49 -15.55 7.88
N MET A 54 -26.34 -15.41 6.85
CA MET A 54 -26.07 -14.58 5.66
C MET A 54 -25.81 -13.10 5.96
N LEU A 55 -26.49 -12.55 6.97
CA LEU A 55 -26.28 -11.16 7.40
C LEU A 55 -24.85 -10.99 7.94
N ASP A 56 -24.40 -11.95 8.74
CA ASP A 56 -23.07 -11.97 9.33
C ASP A 56 -21.99 -12.27 8.29
N GLN A 57 -22.28 -13.11 7.29
CA GLN A 57 -21.42 -13.31 6.13
C GLN A 57 -21.19 -12.01 5.36
N SER A 58 -22.28 -11.27 5.09
CA SER A 58 -22.20 -9.96 4.40
C SER A 58 -21.37 -8.96 5.19
N TYR A 59 -21.55 -8.92 6.52
CA TYR A 59 -20.76 -8.08 7.41
C TYR A 59 -19.27 -8.50 7.43
N ALA A 60 -18.98 -9.80 7.49
CA ALA A 60 -17.62 -10.33 7.46
C ALA A 60 -16.91 -10.00 6.15
N LEU A 61 -17.58 -10.17 5.01
CA LEU A 61 -17.07 -9.77 3.69
C LEU A 61 -16.78 -8.26 3.63
N GLY A 62 -17.70 -7.43 4.14
CA GLY A 62 -17.48 -5.98 4.24
C GLY A 62 -16.26 -5.61 5.09
N ARG A 63 -16.06 -6.28 6.24
CA ARG A 63 -14.84 -6.08 7.06
C ARG A 63 -13.58 -6.54 6.34
N MET A 64 -13.61 -7.67 5.64
CA MET A 64 -12.46 -8.15 4.85
C MET A 64 -12.11 -7.16 3.75
N GLN A 65 -13.11 -6.69 3.01
CA GLN A 65 -12.95 -5.68 1.97
C GLN A 65 -12.30 -4.40 2.54
N GLY A 66 -12.80 -3.91 3.68
CA GLY A 66 -12.22 -2.75 4.37
C GLY A 66 -10.77 -2.97 4.81
N ARG A 67 -10.42 -4.17 5.28
CA ARG A 67 -9.05 -4.55 5.67
C ARG A 67 -8.08 -4.58 4.49
N PHE A 68 -8.54 -4.90 3.28
CA PHE A 68 -7.69 -4.85 2.07
C PHE A 68 -7.63 -3.45 1.47
N MET A 69 -8.72 -2.68 1.54
CA MET A 69 -8.83 -1.36 0.93
C MET A 69 -7.85 -0.34 1.52
N LEU A 70 -7.75 -0.27 2.85
CA LEU A 70 -6.97 0.78 3.51
C LEU A 70 -5.45 0.62 3.26
N PRO A 71 -4.84 -0.59 3.41
CA PRO A 71 -3.45 -0.81 3.01
C PRO A 71 -3.22 -0.57 1.51
N LEU A 72 -4.16 -0.97 0.64
CA LEU A 72 -4.06 -0.75 -0.80
C LEU A 72 -3.97 0.75 -1.13
N ILE A 73 -4.81 1.58 -0.51
CA ILE A 73 -4.80 3.05 -0.69
C ILE A 73 -3.45 3.62 -0.22
N ILE A 74 -2.98 3.23 0.97
CA ILE A 74 -1.72 3.72 1.53
C ILE A 74 -0.53 3.36 0.62
N THR A 75 -0.41 2.10 0.21
CA THR A 75 0.68 1.64 -0.65
C THR A 75 0.62 2.33 -2.01
N THR A 76 -0.57 2.52 -2.58
CA THR A 76 -0.74 3.20 -3.88
C THR A 76 -0.37 4.68 -3.79
N LEU A 77 -0.83 5.39 -2.76
CA LEU A 77 -0.47 6.79 -2.52
C LEU A 77 1.05 6.96 -2.34
N LEU A 78 1.66 6.06 -1.56
CA LEU A 78 3.09 6.07 -1.33
C LEU A 78 3.87 5.84 -2.65
N PHE A 79 3.44 4.88 -3.46
CA PHE A 79 4.03 4.61 -4.77
C PHE A 79 4.02 5.87 -5.65
N ILE A 80 2.87 6.54 -5.74
CA ILE A 80 2.70 7.79 -6.50
C ILE A 80 3.59 8.90 -5.94
N PHE A 81 3.63 9.10 -4.62
CA PHE A 81 4.44 10.16 -4.02
C PHE A 81 5.94 9.96 -4.23
N ILE A 82 6.41 8.71 -4.17
CA ILE A 82 7.81 8.39 -4.49
C ILE A 82 8.08 8.66 -5.97
N GLN A 83 7.18 8.28 -6.88
CA GLN A 83 7.31 8.49 -8.32
C GLN A 83 7.34 9.97 -8.69
N MET A 84 6.45 10.76 -8.08
CA MET A 84 6.34 12.22 -8.23
C MET A 84 7.42 12.98 -7.44
N ARG A 85 8.26 12.27 -6.69
CA ARG A 85 9.36 12.83 -5.86
C ARG A 85 8.89 13.75 -4.73
N PHE A 86 7.69 13.53 -4.19
CA PHE A 86 7.16 14.25 -3.03
C PHE A 86 7.70 13.67 -1.72
N PHE A 87 8.94 14.05 -1.37
CA PHE A 87 9.66 13.53 -0.22
C PHE A 87 8.93 13.71 1.12
N LYS A 88 8.47 14.94 1.41
CA LYS A 88 7.77 15.25 2.67
C LYS A 88 6.49 14.44 2.81
N SER A 89 5.68 14.39 1.75
CA SER A 89 4.42 13.63 1.73
C SER A 89 4.67 12.13 1.85
N SER A 90 5.74 11.62 1.22
CA SER A 90 6.14 10.21 1.37
C SER A 90 6.46 9.88 2.83
N ILE A 91 7.24 10.72 3.52
CA ILE A 91 7.56 10.53 4.95
C ILE A 91 6.29 10.51 5.80
N VAL A 92 5.38 11.47 5.60
CA VAL A 92 4.13 11.55 6.37
C VAL A 92 3.30 10.28 6.19
N ILE A 93 3.16 9.78 4.95
CA ILE A 93 2.42 8.54 4.68
C ILE A 93 3.10 7.32 5.30
N ILE A 94 4.43 7.19 5.21
CA ILE A 94 5.15 6.07 5.86
C ILE A 94 4.93 6.08 7.37
N SER A 95 5.03 7.26 8.00
CA SER A 95 4.76 7.40 9.44
C SER A 95 3.33 7.03 9.80
N LEU A 96 2.35 7.44 8.99
CA LEU A 96 0.95 7.07 9.18
C LEU A 96 0.74 5.55 9.06
N ALA A 97 1.38 4.91 8.07
CA ALA A 97 1.34 3.46 7.89
C ALA A 97 1.90 2.72 9.11
N ILE A 98 3.04 3.18 9.65
CA ILE A 98 3.64 2.62 10.88
C ILE A 98 2.68 2.72 12.06
N LEU A 99 2.08 3.89 12.28
CA LEU A 99 1.12 4.11 13.38
C LEU A 99 -0.10 3.18 13.25
N LEU A 100 -0.63 3.05 12.04
CA LEU A 100 -1.77 2.17 11.77
C LEU A 100 -1.42 0.70 12.01
N ASP A 101 -0.28 0.23 11.52
CA ASP A 101 0.13 -1.16 11.70
C ASP A 101 0.42 -1.50 13.16
N ILE A 102 1.01 -0.57 13.93
CA ILE A 102 1.20 -0.74 15.37
C ILE A 102 -0.16 -0.79 16.09
N SER A 103 -1.10 0.10 15.72
CA SER A 103 -2.43 0.13 16.34
C SER A 103 -3.25 -1.15 16.10
N ASN A 104 -3.02 -1.82 14.98
CA ASN A 104 -3.65 -3.10 14.62
C ASN A 104 -2.90 -4.33 15.16
N GLY A 105 -1.79 -4.14 15.89
CA GLY A 105 -0.98 -5.21 16.47
C GLY A 105 -0.06 -5.92 15.49
N THR A 106 0.08 -5.42 14.26
CA THR A 106 0.92 -6.00 13.19
C THR A 106 2.34 -5.44 13.20
N PHE A 107 3.06 -5.63 14.30
CA PHE A 107 4.40 -5.07 14.53
C PHE A 107 5.45 -5.46 13.49
N LEU A 108 5.39 -6.69 12.96
CA LEU A 108 6.33 -7.15 11.93
C LEU A 108 6.20 -6.33 10.64
N ILE A 109 4.99 -5.93 10.27
CA ILE A 109 4.73 -5.12 9.07
C ILE A 109 5.23 -3.69 9.28
N ALA A 110 5.02 -3.13 10.47
CA ALA A 110 5.53 -1.81 10.84
C ALA A 110 7.06 -1.71 10.69
N MET A 111 7.82 -2.76 11.03
CA MET A 111 9.27 -2.78 10.85
C MET A 111 9.71 -2.61 9.39
N VAL A 112 8.94 -3.15 8.43
CA VAL A 112 9.21 -2.98 6.99
C VAL A 112 9.07 -1.51 6.59
N TYR A 113 8.02 -0.83 7.08
CA TYR A 113 7.84 0.60 6.84
C TYR A 113 8.90 1.47 7.53
N VAL A 114 9.40 1.07 8.71
CA VAL A 114 10.56 1.73 9.35
C VAL A 114 11.81 1.59 8.49
N ALA A 115 12.09 0.40 7.95
CA ALA A 115 13.22 0.19 7.04
C ALA A 115 13.08 1.06 5.77
N LEU A 116 11.88 1.15 5.19
CA LEU A 116 11.57 2.05 4.09
C LEU A 116 11.84 3.52 4.45
N LEU A 117 11.40 3.96 5.63
CA LEU A 117 11.65 5.31 6.12
C LEU A 117 13.15 5.61 6.21
N LEU A 118 13.94 4.68 6.77
CA LEU A 118 15.39 4.81 6.88
C LEU A 118 16.05 4.88 5.49
N VAL A 119 15.65 4.04 4.54
CA VAL A 119 16.19 4.09 3.17
C VAL A 119 15.85 5.42 2.50
N VAL A 120 14.61 5.88 2.63
CA VAL A 120 14.17 7.16 2.02
C VAL A 120 14.94 8.34 2.62
N THR A 121 15.11 8.37 3.95
CA THR A 121 15.67 9.51 4.70
C THR A 121 17.20 9.51 4.81
N HIS A 122 17.86 8.36 4.95
CA HIS A 122 19.30 8.29 5.23
C HIS A 122 20.15 7.92 4.01
N ASN A 123 19.58 7.26 2.99
CA ASN A 123 20.36 6.89 1.81
C ASN A 123 20.73 8.13 0.97
N LYS A 124 22.04 8.33 0.75
CA LYS A 124 22.58 9.47 -0.01
C LYS A 124 22.02 9.54 -1.44
N GLN A 125 21.84 8.40 -2.11
CA GLN A 125 21.30 8.34 -3.47
C GLN A 125 19.79 8.64 -3.50
N SER A 126 19.05 8.20 -2.49
CA SER A 126 17.63 8.56 -2.30
C SER A 126 17.46 10.06 -2.10
N LYS A 127 18.21 10.65 -1.16
CA LYS A 127 18.21 12.11 -0.91
C LYS A 127 18.49 12.93 -2.17
N VAL A 128 19.48 12.54 -2.96
CA VAL A 128 19.80 13.20 -4.24
C VAL A 128 18.66 13.08 -5.26
N TYR A 129 17.98 11.93 -5.31
CA TYR A 129 16.83 11.71 -6.18
C TYR A 129 15.67 12.64 -5.84
N PHE A 130 15.36 12.83 -4.55
CA PHE A 130 14.28 13.70 -4.09
C PHE A 130 14.61 15.21 -4.16
N ASN A 131 15.83 15.62 -3.78
CA ASN A 131 16.20 17.05 -3.73
C ASN A 131 16.38 17.70 -5.11
N ARG A 132 16.64 16.93 -6.17
CA ARG A 132 16.86 17.51 -7.50
C ARG A 132 15.60 18.12 -8.14
N SER A 133 14.41 17.72 -7.70
CA SER A 133 13.16 18.34 -8.14
C SER A 133 13.09 19.82 -7.72
N GLN A 134 13.51 20.15 -6.49
CA GLN A 134 13.55 21.52 -5.99
C GLN A 134 14.58 22.39 -6.72
N ASN A 135 15.76 21.84 -7.04
CA ASN A 135 16.82 22.63 -7.70
C ASN A 135 16.54 22.91 -9.19
N GLN A 136 15.71 22.12 -9.87
CA GLN A 136 15.29 22.43 -11.24
C GLN A 136 14.21 23.52 -11.28
N VAL A 137 13.26 23.53 -10.33
CA VAL A 137 12.23 24.58 -10.24
C VAL A 137 12.84 25.93 -9.86
N ALA A 138 13.82 25.95 -8.96
CA ALA A 138 14.52 27.19 -8.59
C ALA A 138 15.29 27.82 -9.76
N GLN A 139 15.79 27.02 -10.71
CA GLN A 139 16.51 27.53 -11.89
C GLN A 139 15.60 28.05 -13.01
N THR A 140 14.34 27.64 -13.07
CA THR A 140 13.36 28.18 -14.05
C THR A 140 12.70 29.47 -13.61
N VAL A 141 12.68 29.78 -12.30
CA VAL A 141 12.10 31.04 -11.80
C VAL A 141 13.13 32.19 -11.83
N SER A 142 14.43 31.89 -11.95
CA SER A 142 15.50 32.90 -12.01
C SER A 142 15.93 33.30 -13.43
N LYS A 143 15.17 32.91 -14.47
CA LYS A 143 15.42 33.31 -15.86
C LYS A 143 14.31 34.21 -16.38
#